data_AF-A0A958JTA4-F1
#
_entry.id   AF-A0A958JTA4-F1
#
_cell.length_a   1.000
_cell.length_b   1.000
_cell.length_c   1.000
_cell.angle_alpha   90.00
_cell.angle_beta   90.00
_cell.angle_gamma   90.00
#
_symmetry.space_group_name_H-M   'P 1'
#
loop_
_entity.id
_entity.type
_entity.pdbx_description
1 polymer ?
#
loop_
_entity_poly.entity_id
_entity_poly.type
_entity_poly.pdbx_seq_one_letter_code
_entity_poly.pdbx_strand_id
1 'polypeptide(L)'
;KKTAERIVLELQDKLSHYAVESSSLQDRIEVLPASSQEEDSVLALVSLGFSKQEAGDAVTKAVAANKKLADAGDIVKAALSYL
;
A
#
# COMPACT_ATOMS: atom_id res chain seq x y z
N LYS A 1 -6.27 -15.43 -33.01
CA LYS A 1 -5.95 -16.52 -32.05
C LYS A 1 -4.80 -16.14 -31.11
N LYS A 2 -3.67 -15.62 -31.61
CA LYS A 2 -2.51 -15.21 -30.78
C LYS A 2 -2.76 -14.12 -29.73
N THR A 3 -3.73 -13.22 -29.92
CA THR A 3 -4.03 -12.16 -28.94
C THR A 3 -4.67 -12.71 -27.67
N ALA A 4 -5.59 -13.68 -27.81
CA ALA A 4 -6.23 -14.31 -26.65
C ALA A 4 -5.21 -15.12 -25.83
N GLU A 5 -4.32 -15.84 -26.49
CA GLU A 5 -3.23 -16.59 -25.85
C GLU A 5 -2.28 -15.66 -25.08
N ARG A 6 -1.94 -14.50 -25.65
CA ARG A 6 -1.12 -13.49 -24.99
C ARG A 6 -1.79 -12.87 -23.77
N ILE A 7 -3.10 -12.55 -23.87
CA ILE A 7 -3.88 -12.02 -22.75
C ILE A 7 -3.92 -13.03 -21.60
N VAL A 8 -4.12 -14.32 -21.89
CA VAL A 8 -4.16 -15.37 -20.86
C VAL A 8 -2.81 -15.50 -20.14
N LEU A 9 -1.69 -15.44 -20.87
CA LEU A 9 -0.34 -15.48 -20.30
C LEU A 9 -0.05 -14.27 -19.41
N GLU A 10 -0.34 -13.05 -19.89
CA GLU A 10 -0.12 -11.82 -19.13
C GLU A 10 -1.04 -11.74 -17.89
N LEU A 11 -2.26 -12.26 -17.97
CA LEU A 11 -3.16 -12.35 -16.82
C LEU A 11 -2.72 -13.40 -15.81
N GLN A 12 -2.24 -14.57 -16.26
CA GLN A 12 -1.75 -15.61 -15.36
C GLN A 12 -0.52 -15.15 -14.57
N ASP A 13 0.39 -14.43 -15.23
CA ASP A 13 1.58 -13.84 -14.59
C ASP A 13 1.22 -12.73 -13.60
N LYS A 14 0.22 -11.89 -13.91
CA LYS A 14 -0.30 -10.90 -12.96
C LYS A 14 -1.03 -11.57 -11.80
N LEU A 15 -1.88 -12.56 -12.06
CA LEU A 15 -2.65 -13.26 -11.02
C LEU A 15 -1.77 -14.12 -10.13
N SER A 16 -0.65 -14.68 -10.60
CA SER A 16 0.24 -15.46 -9.73
C SER A 16 0.79 -14.61 -8.57
N HIS A 17 1.00 -13.31 -8.80
CA HIS A 17 1.35 -12.34 -7.76
C HIS A 17 0.19 -12.04 -6.79
N TYR A 18 -1.07 -12.13 -7.24
CA TYR A 18 -2.27 -11.96 -6.40
C TYR A 18 -2.74 -13.25 -5.72
N ALA A 19 -2.44 -14.43 -6.28
CA ALA A 19 -2.94 -15.72 -5.80
C ALA A 19 -2.29 -16.16 -4.49
N VAL A 20 -1.10 -15.64 -4.18
CA VAL A 20 -0.46 -15.78 -2.87
C VAL A 20 -1.27 -15.08 -1.77
N GLU A 21 -2.00 -14.01 -2.11
CA GLU A 21 -2.88 -13.28 -1.19
C GLU A 21 -4.32 -13.82 -1.18
N SER A 22 -4.82 -14.33 -2.31
CA SER A 22 -6.25 -14.68 -2.46
C SER A 22 -6.65 -16.07 -1.96
N SER A 23 -5.71 -16.95 -1.62
CA SER A 23 -6.02 -18.30 -1.09
C SER A 23 -6.50 -18.30 0.36
N SER A 24 -6.71 -17.12 0.95
CA SER A 24 -7.18 -16.94 2.34
C SER A 24 -8.55 -16.24 2.44
N LEU A 25 -9.20 -15.94 1.32
CA LEU A 25 -10.42 -15.10 1.32
C LEU A 25 -11.71 -15.81 1.75
N GLN A 26 -11.68 -17.12 2.01
CA GLN A 26 -12.88 -17.85 2.44
C GLN A 26 -12.92 -18.13 3.96
N ASP A 27 -11.83 -17.92 4.71
CA ASP A 27 -11.77 -18.15 6.16
C ASP A 27 -11.22 -16.97 6.98
N ARG A 28 -10.98 -15.81 6.36
CA ARG A 28 -10.43 -14.63 7.05
C ARG A 28 -11.39 -13.45 7.03
N ILE A 29 -12.45 -13.54 7.84
CA ILE A 29 -12.72 -12.42 8.76
C ILE A 29 -11.75 -12.59 9.95
N GLU A 30 -10.46 -12.76 9.66
CA GLU A 30 -9.44 -12.39 10.62
C GLU A 30 -9.50 -10.88 10.59
N VAL A 31 -9.84 -10.29 11.72
CA VAL A 31 -9.58 -8.87 11.99
C VAL A 31 -8.13 -8.66 11.57
N LEU A 32 -7.90 -8.06 10.38
CA LEU A 32 -6.57 -7.63 9.98
C LEU A 32 -6.02 -6.88 11.20
N PRO A 33 -4.83 -7.23 11.72
CA PRO A 33 -4.25 -6.45 12.80
C PRO A 33 -4.35 -5.00 12.38
N ALA A 34 -4.96 -4.17 13.22
CA ALA A 34 -5.26 -2.79 12.86
C ALA A 34 -4.00 -2.18 12.25
N SER A 35 -4.06 -1.87 10.95
CA SER A 35 -2.96 -1.28 10.21
C SER A 35 -2.45 -0.08 10.99
N SER A 36 -1.13 0.03 11.14
CA SER A 36 -0.58 1.22 11.79
C SER A 36 -0.96 2.44 10.96
N GLN A 37 -1.27 3.56 11.62
CA GLN A 37 -1.55 4.83 10.94
C GLN A 37 -0.40 5.23 10.00
N GLU A 38 0.83 4.81 10.31
CA GLU A 38 2.00 4.98 9.45
C GLU A 38 1.93 4.13 8.17
N GLU A 39 1.51 2.87 8.27
CA GLU A 39 1.37 1.96 7.13
C GLU A 39 0.25 2.40 6.19
N ASP A 40 -0.89 2.79 6.76
CA ASP A 40 -2.01 3.38 6.00
C ASP A 40 -1.57 4.66 5.27
N SER A 41 -0.74 5.48 5.90
CA SER A 41 -0.20 6.70 5.29
C SER A 41 0.73 6.40 4.12
N VAL A 42 1.61 5.40 4.26
CA VAL A 42 2.49 4.97 3.17
C VAL A 42 1.67 4.44 2.00
N LEU A 43 0.64 3.62 2.25
CA LEU A 43 -0.24 3.10 1.20
C LEU A 43 -1.02 4.21 0.49
N ALA A 44 -1.48 5.23 1.23
CA ALA A 44 -2.13 6.40 0.66
C ALA A 44 -1.19 7.18 -0.27
N LEU A 45 0.05 7.43 0.13
CA LEU A 45 1.05 8.10 -0.70
C LEU A 45 1.41 7.29 -1.95
N VAL A 46 1.56 5.97 -1.83
CA VAL A 46 1.77 5.10 -2.99
C VAL A 46 0.59 5.16 -3.96
N SER A 47 -0.63 5.21 -3.44
CA SER A 47 -1.86 5.37 -4.25
C SER A 47 -1.94 6.73 -4.95
N LEU A 48 -1.29 7.76 -4.42
CA LEU A 48 -1.13 9.07 -5.07
C LEU A 48 -0.05 9.06 -6.18
N GLY A 49 0.75 8.00 -6.27
CA GLY A 49 1.76 7.80 -7.32
C GLY A 49 3.21 7.93 -6.87
N PHE A 50 3.48 8.07 -5.57
CA PHE A 50 4.84 8.07 -5.05
C PHE A 50 5.41 6.65 -4.92
N SER A 51 6.74 6.49 -5.00
CA SER A 51 7.34 5.19 -4.76
C SER A 51 7.20 4.78 -3.29
N LYS A 52 7.14 3.47 -3.01
CA LYS A 52 7.05 2.96 -1.63
C LYS A 52 8.21 3.43 -0.74
N GLN A 53 9.40 3.58 -1.32
CA GLN A 53 10.58 4.04 -0.61
C GLN A 53 10.46 5.53 -0.23
N GLU A 54 10.12 6.39 -1.18
CA GLU A 54 9.92 7.83 -0.93
C GLU A 54 8.79 8.07 0.07
N ALA A 55 7.67 7.35 -0.07
CA ALA A 55 6.55 7.41 0.86
C ALA A 55 6.95 7.02 2.29
N GLY A 56 7.69 5.92 2.44
CA GLY A 56 8.17 5.47 3.75
C GLY A 56 9.11 6.47 4.42
N ASP A 57 10.05 7.03 3.65
CA ASP A 57 10.99 8.03 4.16
C ASP A 57 10.29 9.32 4.60
N ALA A 58 9.30 9.79 3.81
CA ALA A 58 8.53 11.00 4.11
C ALA A 58 7.65 10.82 5.35
N VAL A 59 6.96 9.68 5.49
CA VAL A 59 6.16 9.34 6.67
C VAL A 59 7.03 9.27 7.93
N THR A 60 8.19 8.62 7.85
CA THR A 60 9.14 8.52 8.97
C THR A 60 9.60 9.91 9.42
N LYS A 61 9.95 10.80 8.48
CA LYS A 61 10.32 12.19 8.79
C LYS A 61 9.17 12.97 9.40
N ALA A 62 7.95 12.82 8.89
CA ALA A 62 6.77 13.50 9.39
C ALA A 62 6.43 13.11 10.84
N VAL A 63 6.46 11.82 11.16
CA VAL A 63 6.19 11.30 12.51
C VAL A 63 7.32 11.69 13.48
N ALA A 64 8.58 11.63 13.03
CA ALA A 64 9.72 12.07 13.83
C ALA A 64 9.66 13.57 14.15
N ALA A 65 9.24 14.40 13.19
CA ALA A 65 9.07 15.84 13.36
C ALA A 65 7.87 16.19 14.25
N ASN A 66 6.79 15.43 14.15
CA ASN A 66 5.54 15.68 14.89
C ASN A 66 5.01 14.41 15.56
N LYS A 67 5.52 14.11 16.76
CA LYS A 67 5.07 12.98 17.62
C LYS A 67 3.59 13.01 18.04
N LYS A 68 2.83 14.04 17.68
CA LYS A 68 1.40 14.18 18.01
C LYS A 68 0.47 13.78 16.85
N LEU A 69 1.01 13.37 15.71
CA LEU A 69 0.19 12.91 14.59
C LEU A 69 -0.41 11.54 14.96
N ALA A 70 -1.71 11.52 15.23
CA ALA A 70 -2.44 10.33 15.63
C ALA A 70 -3.31 9.76 14.50
N ASP A 71 -3.57 10.57 13.46
CA ASP A 71 -4.42 10.21 12.33
C ASP A 71 -3.62 10.10 11.03
N ALA A 72 -3.91 9.09 10.21
CA ALA A 72 -3.25 8.83 8.94
C ALA A 72 -3.42 9.99 7.95
N GLY A 73 -4.56 10.69 7.97
CA GLY A 73 -4.78 11.87 7.14
C GLY A 73 -3.84 13.03 7.50
N ASP A 74 -3.58 13.22 8.79
CA ASP A 74 -2.63 14.23 9.26
C ASP A 74 -1.18 13.83 8.96
N ILE A 75 -0.84 12.55 9.09
CA ILE A 75 0.48 12.01 8.71
C ILE A 75 0.70 12.19 7.21
N VAL A 76 -0.27 11.85 6.36
CA VAL A 76 -0.18 12.05 4.90
C VAL A 76 0.05 13.52 4.58
N LYS A 77 -0.73 14.44 5.17
CA LYS A 77 -0.57 15.88 4.95
C LYS A 77 0.81 16.38 5.35
N ALA A 78 1.34 15.92 6.48
CA ALA A 78 2.69 16.27 6.92
C ALA A 78 3.77 15.65 6.01
N ALA A 79 3.61 14.38 5.62
CA ALA A 79 4.54 13.65 4.77
C ALA A 79 4.66 14.27 3.37
N LEU A 80 3.57 14.81 2.81
CA LEU A 80 3.61 15.56 1.55
C LEU A 80 4.57 16.75 1.56
N SER A 81 4.94 17.29 2.74
CA SER A 81 5.93 18.37 2.85
C SER A 81 7.38 17.88 2.75
N TYR A 82 7.61 16.56 2.78
CA TYR A 82 8.93 15.90 2.77
C TYR A 82 9.17 15.03 1.53
N LEU A 83 8.23 15.01 0.58
CA LEU A 83 8.30 14.33 -0.70
C LEU A 83 8.94 15.20 -1.78
#